data_AF-E4YZK1-F1
#
_entry.id   AF-E4YZK1-F1
#
_cell.length_a   1.000
_cell.length_b   1.000
_cell.length_c   1.000
_cell.angle_alpha   90.00
_cell.angle_beta   90.00
_cell.angle_gamma   90.00
#
_symmetry.space_group_name_H-M   'P 1'
#
loop_
_entity.id
_entity.type
_entity.pdbx_description
1 polymer ?
#
loop_
_entity_poly.entity_id
_entity_poly.type
_entity_poly.pdbx_seq_one_letter_code
_entity_poly.pdbx_strand_id
1 'polypeptide(L)'
;MDSELEALETKYTSYGCYCWAKGTSNIEDLGAGSANVDWNDKACTDLYRCYACVNIDYGKKYTELSYDAIFSTDVDGNRKIDCSGAAQSDGEHICQCDAAFAERIAFNEDQCTNNGDPIDEGKSYCIDESFRTATGGGSFTCPQRGNDKTSPMKEKCCGIYPERRGYAVTKECCQTNGAMGDIFNIVSAGTCDGTVVESEPGNPHSYVPVV
;
A
#
# COMPACT_ATOMS: atom_id res chain seq x y z
N MET A 1 9.33 -3.96 24.99
CA MET A 1 9.29 -3.22 23.72
C MET A 1 9.86 -4.09 22.61
N ASP A 2 11.10 -4.57 22.73
CA ASP A 2 11.72 -5.45 21.73
C ASP A 2 10.92 -6.75 21.46
N SER A 3 10.35 -7.38 22.51
CA SER A 3 9.56 -8.61 22.36
C SER A 3 8.21 -8.42 21.67
N GLU A 4 7.59 -7.25 21.78
CA GLU A 4 6.30 -6.95 21.13
C GLU A 4 6.51 -6.59 19.66
N LEU A 5 7.57 -5.83 19.37
CA LEU A 5 7.96 -5.53 18.00
C LEU A 5 8.34 -6.82 17.25
N GLU A 6 9.13 -7.69 17.88
CA GLU A 6 9.49 -9.00 17.33
C GLU A 6 8.26 -9.89 17.08
N ALA A 7 7.26 -9.84 17.99
CA ALA A 7 6.01 -10.57 17.81
C ALA A 7 5.21 -10.04 16.61
N LEU A 8 5.13 -8.72 16.43
CA LEU A 8 4.47 -8.10 15.27
C LEU A 8 5.20 -8.44 13.97
N GLU A 9 6.53 -8.33 13.96
CA GLU A 9 7.36 -8.69 12.80
C GLU A 9 7.14 -10.16 12.43
N THR A 10 7.19 -11.07 13.40
CA THR A 10 6.96 -12.50 13.17
C THR A 10 5.55 -12.77 12.64
N LYS A 11 4.54 -12.11 13.20
CA LYS A 11 3.14 -12.32 12.83
C LYS A 11 2.87 -11.90 11.38
N TYR A 12 3.34 -10.71 11.01
CA TYR A 12 2.97 -10.08 9.74
C TYR A 12 4.01 -10.25 8.63
N THR A 13 5.24 -10.74 8.88
CA THR A 13 6.22 -11.01 7.81
C THR A 13 6.22 -12.47 7.38
N SER A 14 6.79 -12.77 6.20
CA SER A 14 6.76 -14.11 5.60
C SER A 14 5.35 -14.69 5.49
N TYR A 15 4.38 -13.84 5.18
CA TYR A 15 2.95 -14.17 5.16
C TYR A 15 2.33 -13.83 3.81
N GLY A 16 1.46 -14.72 3.33
CA GLY A 16 0.72 -14.51 2.10
C GLY A 16 1.66 -14.26 0.92
N CYS A 17 1.33 -13.25 0.12
CA CYS A 17 2.02 -12.96 -1.13
C CYS A 17 2.70 -11.61 -1.22
N TYR A 18 2.47 -10.71 -0.28
CA TYR A 18 3.02 -9.36 -0.29
C TYR A 18 3.59 -8.93 1.05
N CYS A 19 3.28 -9.62 2.16
CA CYS A 19 3.85 -9.30 3.45
C CYS A 19 5.24 -9.92 3.63
N TRP A 20 6.26 -9.33 2.96
CA TRP A 20 7.64 -9.83 2.95
C TRP A 20 7.70 -11.34 2.74
N ALA A 21 7.07 -11.83 1.68
CA ALA A 21 6.88 -13.27 1.43
C ALA A 21 8.21 -14.07 1.37
N LYS A 22 9.34 -13.39 1.11
CA LYS A 22 10.70 -13.95 1.13
C LYS A 22 11.54 -13.49 2.32
N GLY A 23 10.90 -13.06 3.40
CA GLY A 23 11.52 -12.57 4.63
C GLY A 23 11.96 -11.11 4.57
N THR A 24 12.24 -10.54 5.74
CA THR A 24 12.60 -9.12 5.91
C THR A 24 13.97 -8.76 5.34
N SER A 25 14.82 -9.75 5.03
CA SER A 25 16.10 -9.53 4.35
C SER A 25 15.97 -9.25 2.85
N ASN A 26 14.80 -9.50 2.23
CA ASN A 26 14.52 -9.20 0.82
C ASN A 26 13.52 -8.04 0.71
N ILE A 27 13.91 -6.88 1.23
CA ILE A 27 13.08 -5.67 1.26
C ILE A 27 12.63 -5.25 -0.15
N GLU A 28 13.42 -5.55 -1.19
CA GLU A 28 13.07 -5.22 -2.59
C GLU A 28 12.01 -6.17 -3.20
N ASP A 29 11.67 -7.28 -2.54
CA ASP A 29 10.68 -8.26 -3.00
C ASP A 29 9.48 -8.31 -2.04
N LEU A 30 8.69 -7.24 -2.09
CA LEU A 30 7.43 -7.09 -1.37
C LEU A 30 6.26 -7.80 -2.07
N GLY A 31 6.52 -8.79 -2.94
CA GLY A 31 5.51 -9.76 -3.34
C GLY A 31 5.53 -10.27 -4.77
N ALA A 32 4.80 -11.36 -4.98
CA ALA A 32 4.84 -12.16 -6.21
C ALA A 32 3.80 -11.77 -7.29
N GLY A 33 3.14 -10.61 -7.19
CA GLY A 33 2.13 -10.17 -8.16
C GLY A 33 0.84 -11.03 -8.19
N SER A 34 0.59 -11.78 -7.11
CA SER A 34 -0.51 -12.74 -7.02
C SER A 34 -1.79 -12.11 -6.45
N ALA A 35 -2.89 -12.87 -6.40
CA ALA A 35 -4.11 -12.42 -5.72
C ALA A 35 -3.89 -12.39 -4.21
N ASN A 36 -4.54 -11.44 -3.52
CA ASN A 36 -4.47 -11.39 -2.06
C ASN A 36 -5.22 -12.56 -1.43
N VAL A 37 -4.56 -13.23 -0.49
CA VAL A 37 -5.14 -14.39 0.22
C VAL A 37 -6.15 -13.95 1.28
N ASP A 38 -5.91 -12.82 1.93
CA ASP A 38 -6.74 -12.27 3.00
C ASP A 38 -6.61 -10.73 3.07
N TRP A 39 -7.20 -10.10 4.09
CA TRP A 39 -7.12 -8.65 4.29
C TRP A 39 -5.76 -8.17 4.82
N ASN A 40 -4.96 -9.02 5.46
CA ASN A 40 -3.61 -8.67 5.92
C ASN A 40 -2.63 -8.59 4.74
N ASP A 41 -2.67 -9.58 3.85
CA ASP A 41 -1.90 -9.61 2.62
C ASP A 41 -2.28 -8.45 1.68
N LYS A 42 -3.56 -8.07 1.68
CA LYS A 42 -4.04 -6.86 0.99
C LYS A 42 -3.43 -5.59 1.56
N ALA A 43 -3.31 -5.45 2.88
CA ALA A 43 -2.66 -4.30 3.52
C ALA A 43 -1.20 -4.17 3.07
N CYS A 44 -0.45 -5.27 3.04
CA CYS A 44 0.93 -5.28 2.54
C CYS A 44 1.02 -4.97 1.04
N THR A 45 0.03 -5.39 0.26
CA THR A 45 -0.04 -5.03 -1.17
C THR A 45 -0.26 -3.54 -1.39
N ASP A 46 -1.14 -2.93 -0.58
CA ASP A 46 -1.39 -1.50 -0.63
C ASP A 46 -0.15 -0.71 -0.21
N LEU A 47 0.55 -1.16 0.84
CA LEU A 47 1.85 -0.62 1.25
C LEU A 47 2.88 -0.67 0.11
N TYR A 48 3.05 -1.85 -0.49
CA TYR A 48 3.99 -2.02 -1.61
C TYR A 48 3.68 -1.08 -2.78
N ARG A 49 2.39 -0.97 -3.14
CA ARG A 49 1.95 -0.08 -4.22
C ARG A 49 2.20 1.40 -3.90
N CYS A 50 2.07 1.77 -2.64
CA CYS A 50 2.35 3.11 -2.15
C CYS A 50 3.85 3.43 -2.27
N TYR A 51 4.72 2.57 -1.74
CA TYR A 51 6.18 2.71 -1.89
C TYR A 51 6.64 2.74 -3.35
N ALA A 52 6.04 1.92 -4.21
CA ALA A 52 6.36 1.93 -5.64
C ALA A 52 6.10 3.30 -6.26
N CYS A 53 5.05 4.01 -5.83
CA CYS A 53 4.81 5.37 -6.27
C CYS A 53 5.77 6.39 -5.68
N VAL A 54 6.18 6.24 -4.43
CA VAL A 54 7.21 7.14 -3.86
C VAL A 54 8.49 7.04 -4.69
N ASN A 55 8.87 5.82 -5.09
CA ASN A 55 10.03 5.63 -5.94
C ASN A 55 9.90 6.31 -7.31
N ILE A 56 8.72 6.26 -7.92
CA ILE A 56 8.43 6.86 -9.23
C ILE A 56 8.39 8.38 -9.13
N ASP A 57 7.64 8.92 -8.18
CA ASP A 57 7.39 10.36 -8.06
C ASP A 57 8.66 11.14 -7.68
N TYR A 58 9.54 10.53 -6.87
CA TYR A 58 10.73 11.18 -6.33
C TYR A 58 12.05 10.71 -6.92
N GLY A 59 12.04 9.63 -7.71
CA GLY A 59 13.25 9.05 -8.29
C GLY A 59 14.27 8.55 -7.25
N LYS A 60 13.81 8.24 -6.03
CA LYS A 60 14.61 7.74 -4.89
C LYS A 60 14.06 6.42 -4.41
N LYS A 61 14.90 5.56 -3.82
CA LYS A 61 14.37 4.36 -3.15
C LYS A 61 13.72 4.76 -1.83
N TYR A 62 12.53 4.25 -1.54
CA TYR A 62 11.85 4.48 -0.27
C TYR A 62 12.71 4.10 0.95
N THR A 63 13.59 3.10 0.81
CA THR A 63 14.52 2.67 1.87
C THR A 63 15.62 3.69 2.18
N GLU A 64 15.78 4.72 1.35
CA GLU A 64 16.73 5.81 1.53
C GLU A 64 16.07 7.05 2.17
N LEU A 65 14.75 7.01 2.38
CA LEU A 65 13.98 8.08 2.97
C LEU A 65 13.80 7.85 4.47
N SER A 66 13.69 8.95 5.22
CA SER A 66 13.41 8.95 6.65
C SER A 66 12.28 9.92 6.94
N TYR A 67 11.48 9.62 7.96
CA TYR A 67 10.36 10.44 8.38
C TYR A 67 10.20 10.39 9.91
N ASP A 68 9.50 11.40 10.44
CA ASP A 68 9.02 11.40 11.81
C ASP A 68 7.49 11.24 11.79
N ALA A 69 6.97 10.40 12.68
CA ALA A 69 5.53 10.21 12.87
C ALA A 69 5.13 10.67 14.28
N ILE A 70 4.12 11.53 14.36
CA ILE A 70 3.59 12.04 15.62
C ILE A 70 2.37 11.21 15.98
N PHE A 71 2.48 10.46 17.08
CA PHE A 71 1.34 9.71 17.63
C PHE A 71 0.54 10.62 18.56
N SER A 72 -0.74 10.77 18.26
CA SER A 72 -1.67 11.57 19.05
C SER A 72 -2.97 10.82 19.29
N THR A 73 -3.77 11.32 20.23
CA THR A 73 -5.13 10.85 20.47
C THR A 73 -6.05 12.06 20.35
N ASP A 74 -7.10 11.94 19.55
CA ASP A 74 -8.07 13.02 19.42
C ASP A 74 -9.04 13.10 20.61
N VAL A 75 -9.93 14.09 20.56
CA VAL A 75 -10.89 14.38 21.64
C VAL A 75 -11.88 13.23 21.89
N ASP A 76 -12.09 12.37 20.89
CA ASP A 76 -12.99 11.22 20.97
C ASP A 76 -12.25 9.94 21.43
N GLY A 77 -10.95 10.05 21.71
CA GLY A 77 -10.11 8.93 22.13
C GLY A 77 -9.53 8.11 20.97
N ASN A 78 -9.72 8.54 19.71
CA ASN A 78 -9.16 7.84 18.57
C ASN A 78 -7.68 8.14 18.45
N ARG A 79 -6.86 7.08 18.32
CA ARG A 79 -5.43 7.21 18.03
C ARG A 79 -5.25 7.67 16.59
N LYS A 80 -4.35 8.63 16.38
CA LYS A 80 -4.00 9.21 15.08
C LYS A 80 -2.50 9.22 14.90
N ILE A 81 -2.07 8.93 13.68
CA ILE A 81 -0.68 9.05 13.25
C ILE A 81 -0.59 10.27 12.34
N ASP A 82 0.13 11.29 12.78
CA ASP A 82 0.32 12.53 12.02
C ASP A 82 1.71 12.55 11.36
N CYS A 83 1.70 12.65 10.04
CA CYS A 83 2.88 12.67 9.18
C CYS A 83 3.34 14.09 8.80
N SER A 84 2.65 15.13 9.28
CA SER A 84 2.93 16.54 8.95
C SER A 84 4.25 17.07 9.50
N GLY A 85 4.91 16.31 10.40
CA GLY A 85 6.26 16.62 10.92
C GLY A 85 7.33 16.74 9.83
N ALA A 86 7.05 16.24 8.62
CA ALA A 86 7.94 16.27 7.47
C ALA A 86 7.37 17.12 6.31
N ALA A 87 6.81 18.31 6.60
CA ALA A 87 6.17 19.21 5.63
C ALA A 87 6.77 19.15 4.20
N GLN A 88 6.02 18.58 3.24
CA GLN A 88 6.34 18.55 1.81
C GLN A 88 7.68 17.90 1.43
N SER A 89 8.17 16.94 2.22
CA SER A 89 9.32 16.13 1.84
C SER A 89 8.89 14.72 1.43
N ASP A 90 9.70 14.07 0.58
CA ASP A 90 9.49 12.69 0.13
C ASP A 90 9.22 11.70 1.30
N GLY A 91 9.71 12.02 2.50
CA GLY A 91 9.49 11.26 3.73
C GLY A 91 8.05 11.31 4.26
N GLU A 92 7.31 12.40 4.04
CA GLU A 92 5.90 12.50 4.44
C GLU A 92 5.06 11.40 3.80
N HIS A 93 5.30 11.08 2.52
CA HIS A 93 4.54 10.04 1.82
C HIS A 93 4.89 8.64 2.25
N ILE A 94 6.14 8.39 2.65
CA ILE A 94 6.49 7.13 3.30
C ILE A 94 5.76 7.01 4.64
N CYS A 95 5.75 8.06 5.45
CA CYS A 95 4.97 8.07 6.68
C CYS A 95 3.50 7.77 6.43
N GLN A 96 2.88 8.38 5.41
CA GLN A 96 1.48 8.14 5.07
C GLN A 96 1.24 6.69 4.62
N CYS A 97 2.14 6.13 3.81
CA CYS A 97 2.08 4.72 3.41
C CYS A 97 2.11 3.80 4.65
N ASP A 98 3.04 4.05 5.58
CA ASP A 98 3.24 3.24 6.79
C ASP A 98 2.11 3.42 7.80
N ALA A 99 1.59 4.64 7.95
CA ALA A 99 0.45 4.96 8.79
C ALA A 99 -0.80 4.20 8.32
N ALA A 100 -1.14 4.26 7.02
CA ALA A 100 -2.28 3.54 6.48
C ALA A 100 -2.12 2.02 6.59
N PHE A 101 -0.91 1.50 6.42
CA PHE A 101 -0.63 0.08 6.68
C PHE A 101 -0.89 -0.27 8.15
N ALA A 102 -0.32 0.47 9.09
CA ALA A 102 -0.47 0.21 10.52
C ALA A 102 -1.93 0.30 10.97
N GLU A 103 -2.66 1.32 10.50
CA GLU A 103 -4.10 1.49 10.76
C GLU A 103 -4.92 0.34 10.17
N ARG A 104 -4.59 -0.13 8.95
CA ARG A 104 -5.29 -1.27 8.34
C ARG A 104 -5.01 -2.57 9.09
N ILE A 105 -3.78 -2.81 9.52
CA ILE A 105 -3.44 -3.99 10.34
C ILE A 105 -4.18 -3.95 11.68
N ALA A 106 -4.21 -2.80 12.35
CA ALA A 106 -4.95 -2.63 13.59
C ALA A 106 -6.46 -2.87 13.40
N PHE A 107 -7.02 -2.36 12.30
CA PHE A 107 -8.41 -2.63 11.93
C PHE A 107 -8.67 -4.12 11.69
N ASN A 108 -7.83 -4.79 10.90
CA ASN A 108 -7.98 -6.22 10.62
C ASN A 108 -7.89 -7.05 11.92
N GLU A 109 -6.96 -6.71 12.82
CA GLU A 109 -6.84 -7.38 14.11
C GLU A 109 -8.13 -7.23 14.94
N ASP A 110 -8.69 -6.02 15.01
CA ASP A 110 -9.96 -5.77 15.70
C ASP A 110 -11.10 -6.58 15.08
N GLN A 111 -11.18 -6.65 13.75
CA GLN A 111 -12.17 -7.49 13.06
C GLN A 111 -12.01 -8.97 13.42
N CYS A 112 -10.77 -9.45 13.46
CA CYS A 112 -10.45 -10.84 13.81
C CYS A 112 -10.80 -11.16 15.27
N THR A 113 -10.40 -10.31 16.22
CA THR A 113 -10.51 -10.62 17.66
C THR A 113 -11.85 -10.24 18.26
N ASN A 114 -12.43 -9.11 17.84
CA ASN A 114 -13.60 -8.52 18.50
C ASN A 114 -14.89 -8.70 17.68
N ASN A 115 -14.79 -8.86 16.36
CA ASN A 115 -15.97 -8.95 15.48
C ASN A 115 -16.18 -10.34 14.87
N GLY A 116 -15.44 -11.34 15.35
CA GLY A 116 -15.64 -12.75 14.97
C GLY A 116 -15.22 -13.08 13.54
N ASP A 117 -14.27 -12.32 12.98
CA ASP A 117 -13.71 -12.50 11.64
C ASP A 117 -14.78 -12.53 10.52
N PRO A 118 -15.49 -11.42 10.28
CA PRO A 118 -16.50 -11.36 9.22
C PRO A 118 -15.82 -11.54 7.86
N ILE A 119 -16.22 -12.53 7.08
CA ILE A 119 -15.70 -12.70 5.72
C ILE A 119 -16.24 -11.57 4.83
N ASP A 120 -15.34 -10.75 4.30
CA ASP A 120 -15.65 -9.64 3.40
C ASP A 120 -14.92 -9.81 2.06
N GLU A 121 -15.63 -9.64 0.96
CA GLU A 121 -15.15 -9.98 -0.41
C GLU A 121 -14.51 -11.39 -0.51
N GLY A 122 -14.98 -12.34 0.32
CA GLY A 122 -14.42 -13.68 0.39
C GLY A 122 -13.05 -13.77 1.06
N LYS A 123 -12.65 -12.76 1.85
CA LYS A 123 -11.38 -12.68 2.58
C LYS A 123 -11.63 -12.60 4.09
N SER A 124 -10.78 -13.31 4.82
CA SER A 124 -10.68 -13.23 6.29
C SER A 124 -9.85 -12.01 6.70
N TYR A 125 -10.11 -11.50 7.90
CA TYR A 125 -9.32 -10.50 8.60
C TYR A 125 -8.28 -11.13 9.53
N CYS A 126 -8.48 -12.39 9.94
CA CYS A 126 -7.51 -13.13 10.73
C CYS A 126 -6.32 -13.61 9.90
N ILE A 127 -5.15 -13.66 10.56
CA ILE A 127 -3.98 -14.35 10.03
C ILE A 127 -4.24 -15.86 10.04
N ASP A 128 -4.00 -16.53 8.92
CA ASP A 128 -4.07 -17.98 8.79
C ASP A 128 -2.67 -18.56 8.51
N GLU A 129 -2.13 -19.33 9.46
CA GLU A 129 -0.80 -19.96 9.33
C GLU A 129 -0.68 -20.90 8.12
N SER A 130 -1.79 -21.31 7.50
CA SER A 130 -1.77 -22.02 6.22
C SER A 130 -1.16 -21.19 5.08
N PHE A 131 -1.14 -19.86 5.21
CA PHE A 131 -0.52 -18.91 4.28
C PHE A 131 0.89 -18.46 4.69
N ARG A 132 1.49 -19.08 5.73
CA ARG A 132 2.89 -18.83 6.11
C ARG A 132 3.84 -19.36 5.04
N THR A 133 4.75 -18.52 4.56
CA THR A 133 5.70 -18.90 3.51
C THR A 133 6.88 -19.71 4.07
N ALA A 134 7.68 -20.29 3.18
CA ALA A 134 8.86 -21.08 3.55
C ALA A 134 9.87 -20.31 4.42
N THR A 135 10.01 -18.99 4.23
CA THR A 135 10.92 -18.17 5.06
C THR A 135 10.42 -17.95 6.47
N GLY A 136 9.10 -18.04 6.68
CA GLY A 136 8.46 -17.98 7.99
C GLY A 136 8.24 -19.37 8.62
N GLY A 137 8.81 -20.44 8.04
CA GLY A 137 8.66 -21.81 8.54
C GLY A 137 7.41 -22.55 8.06
N GLY A 138 6.62 -21.95 7.17
CA GLY A 138 5.46 -22.59 6.55
C GLY A 138 5.78 -23.26 5.21
N SER A 139 4.73 -23.60 4.45
CA SER A 139 4.86 -24.22 3.12
C SER A 139 4.08 -23.48 2.03
N PHE A 140 3.46 -22.35 2.37
CA PHE A 140 2.66 -21.60 1.41
C PHE A 140 3.52 -21.08 0.26
N THR A 141 3.00 -21.24 -0.95
CA THR A 141 3.60 -20.70 -2.17
C THR A 141 2.54 -19.89 -2.89
N CYS A 142 2.87 -18.66 -3.23
CA CYS A 142 1.97 -17.79 -3.96
C CYS A 142 1.59 -18.39 -5.31
N PRO A 143 0.29 -18.50 -5.61
CA PRO A 143 -0.15 -18.95 -6.92
C PRO A 143 0.34 -17.94 -7.95
N GLN A 144 1.32 -18.34 -8.77
CA GLN A 144 1.77 -17.48 -9.85
C GLN A 144 0.59 -17.22 -10.78
N ARG A 145 0.10 -15.97 -10.81
CA ARG A 145 -0.65 -15.51 -11.98
C ARG A 145 0.34 -15.61 -13.14
N GLY A 146 -0.06 -16.32 -14.19
CA GLY A 146 0.82 -16.85 -15.23
C GLY A 146 1.85 -15.83 -15.71
N ASN A 147 2.99 -16.34 -16.20
CA ASN A 147 4.22 -15.66 -16.65
C ASN A 147 4.07 -14.43 -17.58
N ASP A 148 3.22 -13.46 -17.29
CA ASP A 148 3.36 -12.09 -17.77
C ASP A 148 4.49 -11.47 -16.95
N LYS A 149 5.71 -11.88 -17.30
CA LYS A 149 6.95 -11.15 -17.00
C LYS A 149 6.97 -9.75 -17.65
N THR A 150 5.87 -9.38 -18.30
CA THR A 150 5.58 -8.10 -18.92
C THR A 150 4.37 -7.45 -18.27
N SER A 151 4.16 -7.57 -16.94
CA SER A 151 3.33 -6.58 -16.26
C SER A 151 3.92 -5.22 -16.64
N PRO A 152 3.19 -4.40 -17.42
CA PRO A 152 3.80 -3.28 -18.10
C PRO A 152 4.40 -2.36 -17.04
N MET A 153 5.64 -1.93 -17.29
CA MET A 153 6.41 -1.16 -16.32
C MET A 153 5.55 0.04 -15.90
N LYS A 154 5.30 0.14 -14.61
CA LYS A 154 4.54 1.25 -14.05
C LYS A 154 5.49 2.43 -14.04
N GLU A 155 5.21 3.43 -14.86
CA GLU A 155 6.07 4.58 -15.07
C GLU A 155 5.47 5.85 -14.47
N LYS A 156 4.17 5.84 -14.16
CA LYS A 156 3.43 6.98 -13.62
C LYS A 156 2.54 6.54 -12.47
N CYS A 157 2.11 7.50 -11.66
CA CYS A 157 1.25 7.27 -10.49
C CYS A 157 0.02 8.18 -10.49
N CYS A 158 -1.09 7.64 -9.98
CA CYS A 158 -2.41 8.25 -9.98
C CYS A 158 -3.05 8.12 -8.61
N GLY A 159 -3.82 9.13 -8.16
CA GLY A 159 -4.35 9.24 -6.81
C GLY A 159 -3.53 10.13 -5.87
N ILE A 160 -3.96 10.17 -4.62
CA ILE A 160 -3.32 10.92 -3.53
C ILE A 160 -2.75 9.88 -2.55
N TYR A 161 -1.65 10.20 -1.87
CA TYR A 161 -1.12 9.32 -0.83
C TYR A 161 -2.09 9.21 0.35
N PRO A 162 -2.24 8.02 0.95
CA PRO A 162 -1.54 6.76 0.66
C PRO A 162 -2.21 5.84 -0.40
N GLU A 163 -3.36 6.22 -0.95
CA GLU A 163 -4.10 5.42 -1.94
C GLU A 163 -3.54 5.52 -3.36
N ARG A 164 -2.45 6.26 -3.57
CA ARG A 164 -1.80 6.44 -4.87
C ARG A 164 -1.35 5.10 -5.46
N ARG A 165 -1.57 4.91 -6.76
CA ARG A 165 -1.30 3.65 -7.47
C ARG A 165 -0.55 3.88 -8.78
N GLY A 166 0.48 3.05 -9.00
CA GLY A 166 1.24 3.07 -10.24
C GLY A 166 0.46 2.44 -11.40
N TYR A 167 0.58 3.06 -12.58
CA TYR A 167 -0.02 2.62 -13.83
C TYR A 167 0.98 2.65 -14.98
N ALA A 168 0.69 1.87 -16.02
CA ALA A 168 1.49 1.82 -17.24
C ALA A 168 1.06 2.91 -18.22
N VAL A 169 1.94 3.28 -19.14
CA VAL A 169 1.69 4.31 -20.18
C VAL A 169 0.51 4.02 -21.12
N THR A 170 -0.02 2.78 -21.12
CA THR A 170 -1.23 2.40 -21.86
C THR A 170 -2.53 2.76 -21.13
N LYS A 171 -2.42 3.34 -19.94
CA LYS A 171 -3.51 3.77 -19.07
C LYS A 171 -3.39 5.27 -18.80
N GLU A 172 -4.50 5.86 -18.39
CA GLU A 172 -4.62 7.27 -18.07
C GLU A 172 -5.02 7.44 -16.60
N CYS A 173 -4.56 8.51 -15.95
CA CYS A 173 -5.10 8.95 -14.67
C CYS A 173 -6.26 9.91 -14.95
N CYS A 174 -7.47 9.49 -14.59
CA CYS A 174 -8.69 10.22 -14.84
C CYS A 174 -9.15 10.90 -13.55
N GLN A 175 -9.18 12.23 -13.55
CA GLN A 175 -9.73 13.05 -12.49
C GLN A 175 -11.21 13.35 -12.77
N THR A 176 -12.05 13.03 -11.79
CA THR A 176 -13.48 13.39 -11.78
C THR A 176 -13.82 14.12 -10.48
N ASN A 177 -14.84 14.97 -10.54
CA ASN A 177 -15.31 15.69 -9.34
C ASN A 177 -16.20 14.77 -8.49
N GLY A 178 -15.76 14.45 -7.28
CA GLY A 178 -16.54 13.75 -6.27
C GLY A 178 -17.23 14.68 -5.29
N ALA A 179 -18.15 14.13 -4.50
CA ALA A 179 -18.86 14.87 -3.46
C ALA A 179 -17.94 15.36 -2.31
N MET A 180 -16.77 14.73 -2.14
CA MET A 180 -15.80 15.01 -1.08
C MET A 180 -14.47 15.54 -1.61
N GLY A 181 -14.40 15.94 -2.88
CA GLY A 181 -13.19 16.38 -3.56
C GLY A 181 -12.90 15.57 -4.82
N ASP A 182 -11.71 15.76 -5.37
CA ASP A 182 -11.27 15.09 -6.59
C ASP A 182 -11.13 13.57 -6.38
N ILE A 183 -11.63 12.80 -7.35
CA ILE A 183 -11.50 11.35 -7.42
C ILE A 183 -10.58 11.01 -8.59
N PHE A 184 -9.59 10.18 -8.34
CA PHE A 184 -8.61 9.76 -9.34
C PHE A 184 -8.77 8.28 -9.65
N ASN A 185 -8.97 7.93 -10.91
CA ASN A 185 -9.13 6.55 -11.36
C ASN A 185 -8.16 6.24 -12.49
N ILE A 186 -7.53 5.07 -12.42
CA ILE A 186 -6.72 4.57 -13.54
C ILE A 186 -7.67 3.92 -14.54
N VAL A 187 -7.74 4.47 -15.74
CA VAL A 187 -8.64 4.03 -16.81
C VAL A 187 -7.87 3.63 -18.06
N SER A 188 -8.53 2.93 -18.98
CA SER A 188 -7.95 2.68 -20.30
C SER A 188 -7.83 4.00 -21.06
N ALA A 189 -6.80 4.11 -21.90
CA ALA A 189 -6.62 5.31 -22.71
C ALA A 189 -7.88 5.65 -23.53
N GLY A 190 -8.32 6.91 -23.48
CA GLY A 190 -9.51 7.40 -24.17
C GLY A 190 -10.86 7.01 -23.53
N THR A 191 -10.87 6.42 -22.32
CA THR A 191 -12.10 6.09 -21.60
C THR A 191 -12.34 6.95 -20.36
N CYS A 192 -11.56 8.01 -20.18
CA CYS A 192 -11.77 8.96 -19.09
C CYS A 192 -13.03 9.80 -19.32
N ASP A 193 -14.00 9.71 -18.41
CA ASP A 193 -15.23 10.53 -18.38
C ASP A 193 -15.05 11.81 -17.55
N GLY A 194 -13.84 12.38 -17.64
CA GLY A 194 -13.37 13.49 -16.80
C GLY A 194 -12.18 14.17 -17.44
N THR A 195 -11.25 14.64 -16.62
CA THR A 195 -10.01 15.24 -17.11
C THR A 195 -8.89 14.21 -17.01
N VAL A 196 -8.22 13.92 -18.12
CA VAL A 196 -6.98 13.14 -18.08
C VAL A 196 -5.91 14.05 -17.49
N VAL A 197 -5.28 13.59 -16.43
CA VAL A 197 -4.29 14.37 -15.68
C VAL A 197 -3.01 13.60 -15.44
N GLU A 198 -1.93 14.33 -15.20
CA GLU A 198 -0.66 13.79 -14.74
C GLU A 198 -0.15 14.63 -13.57
N SER A 199 0.55 13.98 -12.63
CA SER A 199 1.16 14.72 -11.53
C SER A 199 2.25 15.64 -12.03
N GLU A 200 2.33 16.84 -11.45
CA GLU A 200 3.41 17.77 -11.71
C GLU A 200 4.78 17.13 -11.35
N PRO A 201 5.81 17.30 -12.19
CA PRO A 201 7.14 16.79 -11.87
C PRO A 201 7.63 17.27 -10.50
N GLY A 202 7.95 16.32 -9.61
CA GLY A 202 8.41 16.62 -8.25
C GLY A 202 7.33 17.10 -7.28
N ASN A 203 6.04 17.11 -7.68
CA ASN A 203 4.93 17.45 -6.81
C ASN A 203 3.75 16.47 -7.04
N PRO A 204 3.74 15.32 -6.33
CA PRO A 204 2.71 14.30 -6.52
C PRO A 204 1.31 14.70 -6.04
N HIS A 205 1.17 15.87 -5.40
CA HIS A 205 -0.12 16.42 -4.96
C HIS A 205 -0.80 17.31 -5.97
N SER A 206 -0.05 17.84 -6.94
CA SER A 206 -0.60 18.71 -7.96
C SER A 206 -0.76 17.93 -9.26
N TYR A 207 -1.92 18.09 -9.87
CA TYR A 207 -2.26 17.46 -11.14
C TYR A 207 -2.45 18.52 -12.20
N VAL A 208 -1.87 18.29 -13.38
CA VAL A 208 -2.06 19.10 -14.57
C VAL A 208 -2.81 18.32 -15.63
N PRO A 209 -3.75 18.94 -16.37
CA PRO A 209 -4.38 18.32 -17.52
C PRO A 209 -3.36 17.91 -18.57
N VAL A 210 -3.50 16.70 -19.12
CA VAL A 210 -2.76 16.25 -20.30
C VAL A 210 -3.43 16.87 -21.53
N VAL A 211 -2.66 17.60 -22.34
CA VAL A 211 -3.12 18.28 -23.56
C VAL A 211 -2.97 17.38 -24.78
#